data_AF-A0A1C6FKR5-F1
#
_entry.id   AF-A0A1C6FKR5-F1
#
_cell.length_a   1.000
_cell.length_b   1.000
_cell.length_c   1.000
_cell.angle_alpha   90.00
_cell.angle_beta   90.00
_cell.angle_gamma   90.00
#
_symmetry.space_group_name_H-M   'P 1'
#
loop_
_entity.id
_entity.type
_entity.pdbx_description
1 polymer ?
#
loop_
_entity_poly.entity_id
_entity_poly.type
_entity_poly.pdbx_seq_one_letter_code
_entity_poly.pdbx_strand_id
1 'polypeptide(L)' 'MEEKKSKASTRAKNKYNAKAYDRINIAIKKGSKAKIQAHAESKGESLNGFIKRAIDETISRDKEMIGK' A
#
# COMPACT_ATOMS: atom_id res chain seq x y z
N MET A 1 -30.62 20.27 5.59
CA MET A 1 -30.68 18.80 5.38
C MET A 1 -29.29 18.25 5.63
N GLU A 2 -28.97 17.89 6.87
CA GLU A 2 -27.69 17.31 7.24
C GLU A 2 -27.83 15.79 7.15
N GLU A 3 -27.51 15.24 5.98
CA GLU A 3 -27.68 13.82 5.68
C GLU A 3 -26.88 12.97 6.68
N LYS A 4 -27.62 12.16 7.46
CA LYS A 4 -27.12 10.98 8.17
C LYS A 4 -26.62 9.94 7.16
N LYS A 5 -25.50 10.23 6.47
CA LYS A 5 -24.64 9.23 5.81
C LYS A 5 -23.84 8.42 6.84
N SER A 6 -24.32 8.37 8.08
CA SER A 6 -23.56 7.99 9.25
C SER A 6 -23.85 6.53 9.60
N LYS A 7 -22.78 5.76 9.74
CA LYS A 7 -22.71 4.38 10.25
C LYS A 7 -22.98 3.26 9.25
N ALA A 8 -24.09 3.25 8.49
CA ALA A 8 -24.40 2.11 7.62
C ALA A 8 -23.45 2.01 6.40
N SER A 9 -23.25 3.11 5.67
CA SER A 9 -22.31 3.16 4.54
C SER A 9 -20.86 2.90 4.98
N THR A 10 -20.47 3.41 6.15
CA THR A 10 -19.15 3.17 6.74
C THR A 10 -18.93 1.68 7.05
N ARG A 11 -19.92 1.00 7.63
CA ARG A 11 -19.84 -0.44 7.93
C ARG A 11 -19.69 -1.28 6.67
N ALA A 12 -20.46 -0.99 5.63
CA ALA A 12 -20.37 -1.69 4.35
C ALA A 12 -18.97 -1.53 3.70
N LYS A 13 -18.45 -0.30 3.66
CA LYS A 13 -17.09 0.00 3.16
C LYS A 13 -16.02 -0.71 3.97
N ASN A 14 -16.13 -0.72 5.30
CA ASN A 14 -15.19 -1.43 6.17
C ASN A 14 -15.22 -2.95 5.95
N LYS A 15 -16.40 -3.55 5.77
CA LYS A 15 -16.54 -4.98 5.48
C LYS A 15 -15.93 -5.36 4.13
N TYR A 16 -16.14 -4.54 3.11
CA TYR A 16 -15.49 -4.74 1.81
C TYR A 16 -13.97 -4.61 1.91
N ASN A 17 -13.48 -3.54 2.55
CA ASN A 17 -12.05 -3.29 2.69
C ASN A 17 -11.33 -4.39 3.48
N ALA A 18 -11.97 -4.96 4.51
CA ALA A 18 -11.39 -6.05 5.30
C ALA A 18 -11.37 -7.38 4.53
N LYS A 19 -12.31 -7.61 3.60
CA LYS A 19 -12.34 -8.83 2.79
C LYS A 19 -11.40 -8.77 1.59
N ALA A 20 -11.22 -7.58 1.03
CA ALA A 20 -10.50 -7.39 -0.24
C ALA A 20 -9.03 -6.98 -0.08
N TYR A 21 -8.64 -6.41 1.07
CA TYR A 21 -7.31 -5.84 1.24
C TYR A 21 -6.71 -6.15 2.61
N ASP A 22 -5.52 -6.75 2.59
CA ASP A 22 -4.62 -6.75 3.74
C ASP A 22 -3.95 -5.36 3.85
N ARG A 23 -3.99 -4.78 5.05
CA ARG A 23 -3.35 -3.48 5.33
C ARG A 23 -2.08 -3.69 6.12
N ILE A 24 -0.98 -3.20 5.60
CA ILE A 24 0.33 -3.23 6.26
C ILE A 24 0.64 -1.83 6.74
N ASN A 25 0.83 -1.67 8.05
CA ASN A 25 1.34 -0.43 8.64
C ASN A 25 2.87 -0.53 8.72
N ILE A 26 3.58 0.35 8.01
CA ILE A 26 5.04 0.36 7.97
C ILE A 26 5.53 1.65 8.61
N ALA A 27 6.36 1.53 9.65
CA ALA A 27 7.07 2.65 10.24
C ALA A 27 8.40 2.85 9.49
N ILE A 28 8.58 4.03 8.89
CA ILE A 28 9.83 4.43 8.23
C ILE A 28 10.40 5.66 8.91
N LYS A 29 11.72 5.84 8.84
CA LYS A 29 12.40 7.01 9.40
C LYS A 29 11.84 8.30 8.78
N LYS A 30 11.63 9.33 9.61
CA LYS A 30 11.17 10.66 9.18
C LYS A 30 12.05 11.18 8.03
N GLY A 31 11.42 11.71 6.98
CA GLY A 31 12.09 12.17 5.75
C GLY A 31 12.29 11.10 4.68
N SER A 32 12.20 9.81 5.01
CA SER A 32 12.33 8.74 4.02
C SER A 32 11.14 8.67 3.07
N LYS A 33 9.94 9.03 3.55
CA LYS A 33 8.72 9.08 2.71
C LYS A 33 8.91 9.97 1.49
N ALA A 34 9.50 11.16 1.66
CA ALA A 34 9.71 12.10 0.56
C ALA A 34 10.66 11.53 -0.50
N LYS A 35 11.71 10.82 -0.08
CA LYS A 35 12.64 10.15 -0.99
C LYS A 35 11.96 9.04 -1.80
N ILE A 36 11.16 8.22 -1.13
CA ILE A 36 10.42 7.12 -1.78
C ILE A 36 9.37 7.69 -2.74
N GLN A 37 8.68 8.76 -2.35
CA GLN A 37 7.69 9.42 -3.18
C GLN A 37 8.32 10.02 -4.44
N ALA A 38 9.43 10.77 -4.31
CA ALA A 38 10.13 11.32 -5.47
C ALA A 38 10.63 10.23 -6.43
N HIS A 39 11.08 9.08 -5.91
CA HIS A 39 11.47 7.94 -6.74
C HIS A 39 10.28 7.26 -7.44
N ALA A 40 9.13 7.16 -6.77
CA ALA A 40 7.92 6.64 -7.39
C ALA A 40 7.44 7.58 -8.52
N GLU A 41 7.42 8.89 -8.25
CA GLU A 41 7.03 9.92 -9.21
C GLU A 41 7.96 9.96 -10.43
N SER A 42 9.28 9.80 -10.25
CA SER A 42 10.22 9.74 -11.38
C SER A 42 10.01 8.52 -12.28
N LYS A 43 9.38 7.46 -11.77
CA LYS A 43 8.96 6.28 -12.54
C LYS A 43 7.52 6.36 -13.04
N GLY A 44 6.80 7.46 -12.78
CA GLY A 44 5.39 7.60 -13.14
C GLY A 44 4.45 6.72 -12.31
N GLU A 45 4.90 6.25 -11.15
CA GLU A 45 4.13 5.35 -10.28
C GLU A 45 3.64 6.09 -9.01
N SER A 46 2.51 5.64 -8.47
CA SER A 46 2.08 6.08 -7.14
C SER A 46 3.00 5.50 -6.06
N LEU A 47 3.11 6.18 -4.91
CA LEU A 47 3.87 5.68 -3.76
C LEU A 47 3.45 4.25 -3.37
N ASN A 48 2.14 3.98 -3.32
CA ASN A 48 1.63 2.65 -3.01
C ASN A 48 1.95 1.62 -4.10
N GLY A 49 1.89 2.01 -5.37
CA GLY A 49 2.26 1.15 -6.49
C GLY A 49 3.73 0.75 -6.43
N PHE A 50 4.61 1.74 -6.20
CA PHE A 50 6.03 1.53 -6.01
C PHE A 50 6.32 0.57 -4.85
N ILE A 51 5.67 0.76 -3.69
CA ILE A 51 5.86 -0.12 -2.52
C ILE A 51 5.42 -1.55 -2.83
N LYS A 52 4.28 -1.76 -3.48
CA LYS A 52 3.82 -3.11 -3.88
C LYS A 52 4.82 -3.78 -4.82
N ARG A 53 5.23 -3.08 -5.88
CA ARG A 53 6.21 -3.60 -6.85
C ARG A 53 7.54 -3.96 -6.18
N ALA A 54 8.04 -3.10 -5.28
CA ALA A 54 9.29 -3.36 -4.57
C ALA A 54 9.22 -4.61 -3.67
N ILE A 55 8.07 -4.87 -3.04
CA ILE A 55 7.84 -6.09 -2.25
C ILE A 55 7.84 -7.32 -3.18
N ASP A 56 7.07 -7.27 -4.27
CA ASP A 56 6.96 -8.39 -5.21
C ASP A 56 8.32 -8.74 -5.86
N GLU A 57 9.07 -7.72 -6.30
CA GLU A 57 10.42 -7.87 -6.86
C GLU A 57 11.40 -8.48 -5.86
N THR A 58 11.30 -8.11 -4.57
CA THR A 58 12.16 -8.66 -3.53
C THR A 58 11.82 -10.12 -3.24
N ILE A 59 10.54 -10.46 -3.12
CA ILE A 59 10.10 -11.85 -2.95
C ILE A 59 10.55 -12.71 -4.14
N SER A 60 10.44 -12.21 -5.37
CA SER A 60 10.86 -12.93 -6.56
C SER A 60 12.37 -13.21 -6.53
N ARG A 61 13.18 -12.19 -6.25
CA ARG A 61 14.63 -12.30 -6.17
C ARG A 61 15.09 -13.25 -5.06
N ASP A 62 14.44 -13.20 -3.90
CA ASP A 62 14.77 -14.12 -2.79
C ASP A 62 14.45 -15.58 -3.14
N LYS A 63 13.34 -15.83 -3.85
CA LYS A 63 13.01 -17.17 -4.37
C LYS A 63 14.06 -17.69 -5.36
N GLU A 64 14.54 -16.82 -6.26
CA GLU A 64 15.60 -17.18 -7.21
C GLU A 64 16.93 -17.46 -6.52
N MET A 65 17.21 -16.82 -5.38
CA MET A 65 18.41 -17.10 -4.58
C MET A 65 18.33 -18.40 -3.77
N ILE A 66 17.14 -18.83 -3.34
CA ILE A 66 16.93 -20.08 -2.57
C ILE A 66 16.96 -21.31 -3.50
N GLY A 67 16.64 -21.15 -4.78
CA GLY A 67 16.70 -22.22 -5.77
C GLY A 67 18.10 -22.50 -6.34
N LYS A 68 19.15 -21.88 -5.79
CA LYS A 68 20.54 -21.97 -6.25
C LYS A 68 21.44 -22.49 -5.13
#